data_AF-A0A9E3STY5-F1
#
_entry.id   AF-A0A9E3STY5-F1
#
_cell.length_a   1.000
_cell.length_b   1.000
_cell.length_c   1.000
_cell.angle_alpha   90.00
_cell.angle_beta   90.00
_cell.angle_gamma   90.00
#
_symmetry.space_group_name_H-M   'P 1'
#
loop_
_entity.id
_entity.type
_entity.pdbx_description
1 polymer ?
#
loop_
_entity_poly.entity_id
_entity_poly.type
_entity_poly.pdbx_seq_one_letter_code
_entity_poly.pdbx_strand_id
1 'polypeptide(L)'
;MFNSYNWGGYLILNLPDEPVFVDGRTDLYGNAFLQKYLNTAVGGEGWRDTLDQYAIRLVLVEAQSGLARQLRSEPGWTLDYEDDLAVVFTREGTDA
;
A
#
# COMPACT_ATOMS: atom_id res chain seq x y z
N MET A 1 2.67 -6.00 -2.98
CA MET A 1 2.84 -4.85 -2.06
C MET A 1 1.71 -3.84 -2.28
N PHE A 2 1.32 -3.04 -1.29
CA PHE A 2 0.55 -1.81 -1.50
C PHE A 2 1.51 -0.62 -1.44
N ASN A 3 1.66 0.12 -2.53
CA ASN A 3 2.62 1.22 -2.64
C ASN A 3 1.93 2.56 -2.88
N SER A 4 2.62 3.66 -2.56
CA SER A 4 2.24 4.98 -3.08
C SER A 4 2.26 5.00 -4.61
N TYR A 5 1.20 5.56 -5.18
CA TYR A 5 1.04 5.87 -6.60
C TYR A 5 2.25 6.59 -7.18
N ASN A 6 2.79 7.57 -6.45
CA ASN A 6 3.90 8.40 -6.94
C ASN A 6 5.20 7.61 -7.10
N TRP A 7 5.31 6.44 -6.47
CA TRP A 7 6.52 5.63 -6.43
C TRP A 7 6.44 4.37 -7.29
N GLY A 8 5.28 4.05 -7.86
CA GLY A 8 5.08 2.80 -8.62
C GLY A 8 6.08 2.62 -9.78
N GLY A 9 6.34 3.68 -10.56
CA GLY A 9 7.31 3.61 -11.65
C GLY A 9 8.76 3.41 -11.19
N TYR A 10 9.14 4.03 -10.07
CA TYR A 10 10.46 3.84 -9.46
C TYR A 10 10.63 2.41 -8.93
N LEU A 11 9.59 1.86 -8.31
CA LEU A 11 9.59 0.50 -7.79
C LEU A 11 9.66 -0.54 -8.91
N ILE A 12 8.91 -0.36 -10.00
CA ILE A 12 9.02 -1.23 -11.19
C ILE A 12 10.46 -1.27 -11.74
N LEU A 13 11.15 -0.12 -11.74
CA LEU A 13 12.52 -0.03 -12.25
C LEU A 13 13.55 -0.70 -11.33
N ASN A 14 13.40 -0.56 -10.01
CA ASN A 14 14.42 -0.99 -9.04
C ASN A 14 14.11 -2.32 -8.35
N LEU A 15 12.85 -2.74 -8.34
CA LEU A 15 12.34 -4.00 -7.78
C LEU A 15 11.46 -4.72 -8.83
N PRO A 16 12.04 -5.13 -9.98
CA PRO A 16 11.28 -5.65 -11.11
C PRO A 16 10.51 -6.95 -10.80
N ASP A 17 10.97 -7.71 -9.81
CA ASP A 17 10.34 -8.97 -9.39
C ASP A 17 9.20 -8.77 -8.39
N GLU A 18 8.99 -7.55 -7.89
CA GLU A 18 7.97 -7.23 -6.90
C GLU A 18 6.78 -6.49 -7.54
N PRO A 19 5.58 -7.09 -7.56
CA PRO A 19 4.42 -6.43 -8.15
C PRO A 19 3.97 -5.24 -7.30
N VAL A 20 3.89 -4.08 -7.96
CA VAL A 20 3.29 -2.86 -7.44
C VAL A 20 1.76 -2.95 -7.50
N PHE A 21 1.07 -2.31 -6.55
CA PHE A 21 -0.39 -2.21 -6.56
C PHE A 21 -0.88 -1.20 -7.59
N VAL A 22 -0.13 -0.10 -7.75
CA VAL A 22 -0.48 0.97 -8.68
C VAL A 22 0.78 1.70 -9.15
N ASP A 23 0.73 2.25 -10.37
CA ASP A 23 1.73 3.16 -10.92
C ASP A 23 1.08 4.25 -11.79
N GLY A 24 1.90 5.10 -12.41
CA GLY A 24 1.48 6.26 -13.19
C GLY A 24 0.69 5.99 -14.48
N ARG A 25 0.51 4.73 -14.90
CA ARG A 25 -0.24 4.32 -16.09
C ARG A 25 -1.75 4.28 -15.83
N THR A 26 -2.33 5.41 -15.41
CA THR A 26 -3.73 5.51 -14.97
C THR A 26 -4.75 5.13 -16.03
N ASP A 27 -4.42 5.28 -17.30
CA ASP A 27 -5.23 4.83 -18.44
C ASP A 27 -5.45 3.31 -18.46
N LEU A 28 -4.57 2.53 -17.80
CA LEU A 28 -4.71 1.09 -17.64
C LEU A 28 -5.57 0.69 -16.42
N TYR A 29 -5.80 1.62 -15.50
CA TYR A 29 -6.54 1.37 -14.26
C TYR A 29 -7.93 1.98 -14.34
N GLY A 30 -8.97 1.15 -14.48
CA GLY A 30 -10.36 1.62 -14.51
C GLY A 30 -10.74 2.45 -13.27
N ASN A 31 -11.67 3.40 -13.44
CA ASN A 31 -12.07 4.35 -12.39
C ASN A 31 -12.39 3.70 -11.03
N ALA A 32 -13.10 2.56 -11.03
CA ALA A 32 -13.47 1.87 -9.81
C ALA A 32 -12.24 1.38 -9.02
N PHE A 33 -11.20 0.93 -9.72
CA PHE A 33 -9.95 0.52 -9.09
C PHE A 33 -9.20 1.72 -8.50
N LEU A 34 -9.07 2.81 -9.26
CA LEU A 34 -8.41 4.03 -8.79
C LEU A 34 -9.11 4.63 -7.58
N GLN A 35 -10.45 4.61 -7.54
CA GLN A 35 -11.23 5.04 -6.38
C GLN A 35 -10.98 4.15 -5.16
N LYS A 36 -10.94 2.82 -5.33
CA LYS A 36 -10.60 1.88 -4.26
C LYS A 36 -9.19 2.15 -3.73
N TYR A 37 -8.21 2.33 -4.62
CA TYR A 37 -6.84 2.68 -4.24
C TYR A 37 -6.80 3.97 -3.42
N LEU A 38 -7.40 5.05 -3.93
CA LEU A 38 -7.41 6.35 -3.25
C LEU A 38 -8.06 6.25 -1.87
N ASN A 39 -9.21 5.60 -1.77
CA ASN A 39 -9.91 5.39 -0.52
C ASN A 39 -9.06 4.58 0.50
N THR A 40 -8.32 3.58 0.03
CA THR A 40 -7.39 2.81 0.86
C THR A 40 -6.20 3.65 1.30
N ALA A 41 -5.59 4.42 0.38
CA ALA A 41 -4.41 5.24 0.64
C ALA A 41 -4.68 6.35 1.67
N VAL A 42 -5.89 6.91 1.69
CA VAL A 42 -6.33 7.88 2.71
C VAL A 42 -6.80 7.22 4.02
N GLY A 43 -6.72 5.90 4.14
CA GLY A 43 -7.17 5.15 5.31
C GLY A 43 -8.68 5.24 5.53
N GLY A 44 -9.45 5.37 4.45
CA GLY A 44 -10.91 5.44 4.44
C GLY A 44 -11.58 4.09 4.71
N GLU A 45 -12.91 4.06 4.71
CA GLU A 45 -13.69 2.86 5.01
C GLU A 45 -13.32 1.69 4.08
N GLY A 46 -13.19 0.47 4.61
CA GLY A 46 -12.83 -0.71 3.80
C GLY A 46 -11.36 -0.81 3.40
N TRP A 47 -10.47 0.00 3.99
CA TRP A 47 -9.02 -0.14 3.77
C TRP A 47 -8.51 -1.54 4.17
N ARG A 48 -8.99 -2.11 5.30
CA ARG A 48 -8.64 -3.47 5.75
C ARG A 48 -9.05 -4.51 4.72
N ASP A 49 -10.31 -4.46 4.30
CA ASP A 49 -10.87 -5.37 3.29
C ASP A 49 -10.07 -5.30 1.99
N THR A 50 -9.59 -4.11 1.61
CA THR A 50 -8.72 -3.98 0.43
C THR A 50 -7.38 -4.67 0.65
N LEU A 51 -6.69 -4.43 1.77
CA LEU A 51 -5.41 -5.12 2.04
C LEU A 51 -5.57 -6.64 2.11
N ASP A 52 -6.69 -7.12 2.66
CA ASP A 52 -7.00 -8.56 2.77
C ASP A 52 -7.37 -9.17 1.43
N GLN A 53 -8.24 -8.52 0.66
CA GLN A 53 -8.65 -8.97 -0.67
C GLN A 53 -7.46 -9.21 -1.59
N TYR A 54 -6.44 -8.35 -1.52
CA TYR A 54 -5.24 -8.45 -2.35
C TYR A 54 -4.07 -9.15 -1.65
N ALA A 55 -4.32 -9.77 -0.49
CA ALA A 55 -3.30 -10.46 0.32
C ALA A 55 -2.03 -9.63 0.52
N ILE A 56 -2.18 -8.32 0.75
CA ILE A 56 -1.06 -7.40 0.92
C ILE A 56 -0.33 -7.75 2.21
N ARG A 57 0.98 -8.01 2.12
CA ARG A 57 1.87 -8.26 3.27
C ARG A 57 2.91 -7.17 3.49
N LEU A 58 3.07 -6.27 2.54
CA LEU A 58 4.02 -5.17 2.53
C LEU A 58 3.31 -3.91 2.10
N VAL A 59 3.40 -2.85 2.90
CA VAL A 59 2.89 -1.51 2.60
C VAL A 59 4.05 -0.53 2.59
N LEU A 60 4.21 0.22 1.50
CA LEU A 60 5.20 1.29 1.34
C LEU A 60 4.50 2.58 0.88
N VAL A 61 4.29 3.51 1.78
CA VAL A 61 3.50 4.74 1.51
C VAL A 61 4.16 5.95 2.16
N GLU A 62 3.65 7.14 1.85
CA GLU A 62 4.08 8.36 2.52
C GLU A 62 3.85 8.25 4.04
N ALA A 63 4.84 8.68 4.83
CA ALA A 63 4.82 8.56 6.29
C ALA A 63 3.59 9.22 6.94
N GLN A 64 3.08 10.29 6.31
CA GLN A 64 1.93 11.06 6.79
C GLN A 64 0.60 10.65 6.10
N SER A 65 0.59 9.60 5.29
CA SER A 65 -0.61 9.11 4.61
C SER A 65 -1.67 8.65 5.61
N GLY A 66 -2.94 8.65 5.16
CA GLY A 66 -4.03 8.18 6.01
C GLY A 66 -3.91 6.69 6.32
N LEU A 67 -3.46 5.88 5.35
CA LEU A 67 -3.20 4.46 5.57
C LEU A 67 -2.10 4.23 6.61
N ALA A 68 -1.00 4.99 6.56
CA ALA A 68 0.06 4.91 7.56
C ALA A 68 -0.47 5.17 8.98
N ARG A 69 -1.33 6.18 9.15
CA ARG A 69 -1.96 6.46 10.45
C ARG A 69 -2.80 5.29 10.97
N GLN A 70 -3.55 4.62 10.10
CA GLN A 70 -4.35 3.45 10.48
C GLN A 70 -3.46 2.29 10.92
N LEU A 71 -2.42 1.97 10.13
CA LEU A 71 -1.54 0.83 10.35
C LEU A 71 -0.71 0.91 11.63
N ARG A 72 -0.37 2.11 12.10
CA ARG A 72 0.31 2.31 13.41
C ARG A 72 -0.45 1.72 14.59
N SER A 73 -1.77 1.66 14.48
CA SER A 73 -2.65 1.12 15.53
C SER A 73 -3.27 -0.23 15.15
N GLU A 74 -2.90 -0.80 14.00
CA GLU A 74 -3.51 -2.03 13.50
C GLU A 74 -2.81 -3.27 14.05
N PRO A 75 -3.54 -4.17 14.76
CA PRO A 75 -2.98 -5.45 15.16
C PRO A 75 -2.53 -6.29 13.96
N GLY A 76 -1.39 -6.96 14.09
CA GLY A 76 -0.84 -7.84 13.06
C GLY A 76 0.03 -7.13 12.03
N TRP A 77 0.12 -5.80 12.05
CA TRP A 77 1.10 -5.04 11.26
C TRP A 77 2.27 -4.59 12.14
N THR A 78 3.47 -4.67 11.58
CA THR A 78 4.72 -4.25 12.19
C THR A 78 5.28 -3.07 11.40
N LEU A 79 5.75 -2.04 12.09
CA LEU A 79 6.49 -0.94 11.49
C LEU A 79 7.96 -1.34 11.39
N ASP A 80 8.45 -1.56 10.17
CA ASP A 80 9.84 -1.99 9.92
C ASP A 80 10.76 -0.81 9.59
N TYR A 81 10.22 0.25 9.00
CA TYR A 81 10.98 1.44 8.62
C TYR A 81 10.10 2.70 8.64
N GLU A 82 10.68 3.82 9.06
CA GLU A 82 10.09 5.15 8.92
C GLU A 82 11.16 6.23 8.82
N ASP A 83 10.97 7.16 7.88
CA ASP A 83 11.62 8.46 7.86
C ASP A 83 10.59 9.57 7.57
N ASP A 84 11.05 10.80 7.35
CA ASP A 84 10.18 11.95 7.09
C ASP A 84 9.34 11.82 5.80
N LEU A 85 9.75 10.95 4.87
CA LEU A 85 9.12 10.76 3.57
C LEU A 85 8.27 9.48 3.53
N ALA A 86 8.82 8.35 3.95
CA ALA A 86 8.28 7.03 3.70
C ALA A 86 8.18 6.19 4.98
N VAL A 87 7.19 5.29 4.98
CA VAL A 87 7.01 4.28 6.02
C VAL A 87 6.79 2.91 5.37
N VAL A 88 7.36 1.89 6.01
CA VAL A 88 7.19 0.49 5.62
C VAL A 88 6.53 -0.28 6.75
N PHE A 89 5.43 -0.95 6.41
CA PHE A 89 4.80 -1.92 7.29
C PHE A 89 4.82 -3.30 6.65
N THR A 90 5.05 -4.32 7.47
CA THR A 90 4.82 -5.71 7.08
C THR A 90 3.80 -6.40 7.98
N ARG A 91 3.21 -7.47 7.47
CA ARG A 91 2.49 -8.44 8.28
C ARG A 91 2.85 -9.84 7.85
N GLU A 92 2.85 -10.78 8.79
CA GLU A 92 2.98 -12.19 8.45
C GLU A 92 1.77 -12.64 7.65
N GLY A 93 2.00 -13.49 6.65
CA GLY A 93 0.90 -14.22 6.03
C GLY A 93 0.40 -15.26 7.01
N THR A 94 -0.92 -15.39 7.16
CA THR A 94 -1.45 -16.66 7.65
C THR A 94 -1.12 -17.71 6.59
N ASP A 95 -0.06 -18.47 6.83
CA ASP A 95 0.16 -19.72 6.11
C ASP A 95 -1.08 -20.58 6.36
N ALA A 96 -1.86 -20.80 5.30
CA ALA A 96 -3.03 -21.66 5.27
C ALA A 96 -2.72 -22.90 4.43
#